data_AF-A0A178ZWD2-F1
#
_entry.id   AF-A0A178ZWD2-F1
#
_cell.length_a   1.000
_cell.length_b   1.000
_cell.length_c   1.000
_cell.angle_alpha   90.00
_cell.angle_beta   90.00
_cell.angle_gamma   90.00
#
_symmetry.space_group_name_H-M   'P 1'
#
loop_
_entity.id
_entity.type
_entity.pdbx_description
1 polymer ?
#
loop_
_entity_poly.entity_id
_entity_poly.type
_entity_poly.pdbx_seq_one_letter_code
_entity_poly.pdbx_strand_id
1 'polypeptide(L)'
;MRSFLFFTALPFSWVAAFSFNAYDLGFHGTYPRQHFHSVDFEPPALKITQWDSRCDSGNLFLTPRGPLVTGAARGPIILDATGNLIWMENNKFEQAMNLNVQQYKGEDYLTFWTKIKKTSHSKHSKKSYVLLNSSYEVAHRIHARGAGLKGDSHEFRITPQGTALITIYHKHQADCTELRLGKSCWIQDGLFQEIDIETGALLFEWRATDHIRMKDVFSRPSRKDGHGKSKKDAFDFFHINSVDKTDSGDYIISARYMHAIVCISSKTGDILWQLGGKNNDFEDLNGATNFAWQHHVTWQGNNTISIFDNHANNVFHSPSKYSKGMIIQLHMEKMTATLIRAFAHPNKILNVSQGSVQLVPESGNVLVGFGNSPTFVEYSADGKVLCNAHFAPQILYEIIDFGFVKSYRVFRHPWVGRPKTPPDVKVKRGKVYVSWNGATEVTGWRLETAKTLEAQDHEFATIQELRRDGFETSFALPKNHGYVRIAALDAANGVMAYSAVVKTPSPSLALWSIFFLIFGCVVLGCGLGGLIFLYGKFPELPRPPKLSGFRARLGAAVAGSREHNEESAESEPLLLDEREP
;
A
#
# COMPACT_ATOMS: atom_id res chain seq x y z
N MET A 1 15.08 -35.83 52.41
CA MET A 1 14.72 -34.55 53.05
C MET A 1 14.98 -33.41 52.06
N ARG A 2 13.90 -32.72 51.69
CA ARG A 2 13.80 -31.32 51.18
C ARG A 2 14.66 -30.90 49.96
N SER A 3 14.04 -30.98 48.78
CA SER A 3 14.31 -30.02 47.69
C SER A 3 13.41 -28.79 47.87
N PHE A 4 14.01 -27.61 47.95
CA PHE A 4 13.32 -26.33 47.99
C PHE A 4 12.81 -25.96 46.59
N LEU A 5 11.49 -25.86 46.44
CA LEU A 5 10.83 -25.16 45.34
C LEU A 5 10.77 -23.68 45.69
N PHE A 6 11.55 -22.84 45.00
CA PHE A 6 11.34 -21.40 44.99
C PHE A 6 10.17 -21.09 44.05
N PHE A 7 9.00 -20.83 44.63
CA PHE A 7 7.95 -20.08 43.94
C PHE A 7 8.31 -18.59 44.05
N THR A 8 8.86 -18.02 42.98
CA THR A 8 8.90 -16.57 42.82
C THR A 8 7.52 -16.11 42.38
N ALA A 9 6.75 -15.60 43.34
CA ALA A 9 5.55 -14.82 43.06
C ALA A 9 5.97 -13.53 42.34
N LEU A 10 5.62 -13.42 41.06
CA LEU A 10 5.70 -12.15 40.34
C LEU A 10 4.61 -11.21 40.88
N PRO A 11 4.93 -9.93 41.16
CA PRO A 11 3.94 -8.99 41.66
C PRO A 11 2.91 -8.68 40.55
N PHE A 12 1.66 -9.02 40.83
CA PHE A 12 0.49 -8.66 40.04
C PHE A 12 0.27 -7.14 40.09
N SER A 13 0.91 -6.41 39.20
CA SER A 13 0.56 -5.03 38.83
C SER A 13 1.17 -4.80 37.45
N TRP A 14 0.40 -4.33 36.48
CA TRP A 14 0.67 -4.32 35.02
C TRP A 14 0.11 -5.51 34.24
N VAL A 15 -1.17 -5.82 34.45
CA VAL A 15 -1.99 -6.32 33.34
C VAL A 15 -2.67 -5.10 32.73
N ALA A 16 -1.95 -4.37 31.88
CA ALA A 16 -2.64 -3.68 30.80
C ALA A 16 -3.34 -4.80 30.01
N ALA A 17 -4.66 -4.69 29.84
CA ALA A 17 -5.43 -5.67 29.09
C ALA A 17 -4.94 -5.68 27.64
N PHE A 18 -3.91 -6.47 27.35
CA PHE A 18 -3.57 -6.86 26.00
C PHE A 18 -4.70 -7.78 25.53
N SER A 19 -5.69 -7.21 24.87
CA SER A 19 -6.63 -8.00 24.07
C SER A 19 -5.85 -8.55 22.88
N PHE A 20 -5.11 -9.64 23.10
CA PHE A 20 -4.41 -10.33 22.03
C PHE A 20 -5.44 -10.91 21.07
N ASN A 21 -5.61 -10.26 19.92
CA ASN A 21 -6.40 -10.82 18.84
C ASN A 21 -5.49 -11.58 17.88
N ALA A 22 -6.05 -12.55 17.15
CA ALA A 22 -5.28 -13.43 16.29
C ALA A 22 -4.56 -12.69 15.14
N TYR A 23 -5.08 -11.52 14.74
CA TYR A 23 -4.45 -10.65 13.76
C TYR A 23 -3.14 -10.07 14.29
N ASP A 24 -3.15 -9.50 15.50
CA ASP A 24 -2.00 -8.82 16.10
C ASP A 24 -0.90 -9.76 16.57
N LEU A 25 -1.23 -11.03 16.77
CA LEU A 25 -0.27 -12.10 16.98
C LEU A 25 0.30 -12.69 15.67
N GLY A 26 -0.21 -12.26 14.51
CA GLY A 26 0.26 -12.73 13.20
C GLY A 26 -0.27 -14.10 12.76
N PHE A 27 -1.30 -14.65 13.41
CA PHE A 27 -1.91 -15.92 12.97
C PHE A 27 -2.62 -15.81 11.61
N HIS A 28 -2.98 -14.59 11.18
CA HIS A 28 -3.47 -14.30 9.83
C HIS A 28 -2.35 -13.96 8.83
N GLY A 29 -1.10 -14.24 9.19
CA GLY A 29 0.08 -13.87 8.42
C GLY A 29 0.66 -12.53 8.86
N THR A 30 1.86 -12.25 8.34
CA THR A 30 2.64 -11.03 8.67
C THR A 30 2.25 -9.82 7.83
N TYR A 31 1.45 -10.02 6.79
CA TYR A 31 0.76 -8.98 6.02
C TYR A 31 -0.61 -9.53 5.58
N PRO A 32 -1.62 -9.53 6.47
CA PRO A 32 -2.96 -10.05 6.15
C PRO A 32 -3.59 -9.30 4.97
N ARG A 33 -4.22 -10.04 4.06
CA ARG A 33 -4.75 -9.53 2.78
C ARG A 33 -6.21 -9.91 2.60
N GLN A 34 -6.93 -9.12 1.82
CA GLN A 34 -8.24 -9.50 1.30
C GLN A 34 -8.05 -10.31 0.03
N HIS A 35 -8.96 -11.23 -0.25
CA HIS A 35 -8.96 -12.02 -1.47
C HIS A 35 -10.36 -12.00 -2.09
N PHE A 36 -10.41 -11.94 -3.41
CA PHE A 36 -11.66 -11.87 -4.18
C PHE A 36 -11.77 -13.06 -5.12
N HIS A 37 -12.98 -13.34 -5.60
CA HIS A 37 -13.23 -14.37 -6.59
C HIS A 37 -13.33 -13.84 -8.03
N SER A 38 -13.75 -12.59 -8.19
CA SER A 38 -13.92 -11.89 -9.46
C SER A 38 -12.60 -11.39 -10.04
N VAL A 39 -11.63 -11.03 -9.18
CA VAL A 39 -10.34 -10.43 -9.58
C VAL A 39 -9.18 -10.95 -8.73
N ASP A 40 -7.95 -10.76 -9.22
CA ASP A 40 -6.70 -11.16 -8.56
C ASP A 40 -6.01 -9.94 -7.93
N PHE A 41 -6.70 -9.30 -6.99
CA PHE A 41 -6.17 -8.23 -6.14
C PHE A 41 -6.03 -8.72 -4.71
N GLU A 42 -4.95 -8.30 -4.05
CA GLU A 42 -4.67 -8.65 -2.66
C GLU A 42 -4.39 -7.40 -1.80
N PRO A 43 -5.36 -6.48 -1.66
CA PRO A 43 -5.18 -5.30 -0.83
C PRO A 43 -5.04 -5.70 0.65
N PRO A 44 -4.48 -4.83 1.50
CA PRO A 44 -4.37 -5.11 2.93
C PRO A 44 -5.75 -5.35 3.56
N ALA A 45 -5.82 -6.33 4.46
CA ALA A 45 -6.93 -6.45 5.39
C ALA A 45 -6.69 -5.52 6.57
N LEU A 46 -7.33 -4.35 6.58
CA LEU A 46 -7.20 -3.38 7.66
C LEU A 46 -7.76 -3.94 8.97
N LYS A 47 -7.04 -3.72 10.07
CA LYS A 47 -7.53 -3.91 11.42
C LYS A 47 -7.86 -2.55 12.01
N ILE A 48 -9.16 -2.23 12.05
CA ILE A 48 -9.66 -1.04 12.75
C ILE A 48 -9.80 -1.40 14.23
N THR A 49 -9.06 -0.70 15.09
CA THR A 49 -9.07 -0.91 16.55
C THR A 49 -9.94 0.13 17.26
N GLN A 50 -10.17 1.27 16.63
CA GLN A 50 -11.08 2.31 17.10
C GLN A 50 -11.81 2.94 15.91
N TRP A 51 -13.10 3.20 16.06
CA TRP A 51 -13.96 3.80 15.03
C TRP A 51 -14.88 4.87 15.60
N ASP A 52 -15.05 5.96 14.86
CA ASP A 52 -16.00 7.04 15.08
C ASP A 52 -16.53 7.48 13.71
N SER A 53 -17.84 7.74 13.60
CA SER A 53 -18.46 8.11 12.31
C SER A 53 -17.89 9.40 11.70
N ARG A 54 -17.22 10.24 12.50
CA ARG A 54 -16.53 11.44 11.99
C ARG A 54 -15.35 11.14 11.08
N CYS A 55 -14.88 9.90 11.02
CA CYS A 55 -13.83 9.47 10.10
C CYS A 55 -14.36 9.05 8.72
N ASP A 56 -15.67 9.09 8.49
CA ASP A 56 -16.30 8.66 7.23
C ASP A 56 -16.34 9.77 6.15
N SER A 57 -15.40 10.72 6.21
CA SER A 57 -15.38 11.91 5.34
C SER A 57 -14.76 11.68 3.96
N GLY A 58 -14.33 10.46 3.63
CA GLY A 58 -13.72 10.15 2.34
C GLY A 58 -13.01 8.82 2.31
N ASN A 59 -12.25 8.59 1.24
CA ASN A 59 -11.50 7.36 0.97
C ASN A 59 -10.07 7.46 1.51
N LEU A 60 -9.47 6.31 1.84
CA LEU A 60 -8.08 6.19 2.28
C LEU A 60 -7.16 5.86 1.10
N PHE A 61 -6.05 6.56 1.00
CA PHE A 61 -5.06 6.41 -0.07
C PHE A 61 -3.75 5.88 0.51
N LEU A 62 -3.30 4.73 -0.01
CA LEU A 62 -2.17 3.97 0.50
C LEU A 62 -1.26 3.54 -0.65
N THR A 63 0.02 3.37 -0.36
CA THR A 63 0.98 2.69 -1.23
C THR A 63 1.75 1.66 -0.42
N PRO A 64 1.15 0.49 -0.12
CA PRO A 64 1.82 -0.54 0.66
C PRO A 64 3.10 -1.03 -0.03
N ARG A 65 4.16 -1.17 0.76
CA ARG A 65 5.48 -1.60 0.34
C ARG A 65 6.22 -2.28 1.48
N GLY A 66 7.41 -2.80 1.16
CA GLY A 66 8.27 -3.51 2.11
C GLY A 66 8.53 -4.94 1.64
N PRO A 67 9.50 -5.63 2.25
CA PRO A 67 9.89 -6.99 1.84
C PRO A 67 8.74 -8.01 1.93
N LEU A 68 7.74 -7.79 2.79
CA LEU A 68 6.58 -8.69 2.92
C LEU A 68 5.40 -8.31 2.03
N VAL A 69 5.47 -7.17 1.32
CA VAL A 69 4.48 -6.75 0.34
C VAL A 69 4.92 -7.21 -1.04
N THR A 70 4.31 -8.29 -1.52
CA THR A 70 4.76 -9.06 -2.70
C THR A 70 3.61 -9.38 -3.64
N GLY A 71 3.96 -9.63 -4.91
CA GLY A 71 3.01 -10.10 -5.91
C GLY A 71 1.83 -9.14 -6.13
N ALA A 72 0.63 -9.70 -6.16
CA ALA A 72 -0.64 -9.00 -6.40
C ALA A 72 -1.00 -7.95 -5.34
N ALA A 73 -0.27 -7.90 -4.22
CA ALA A 73 -0.47 -6.95 -3.14
C ALA A 73 0.31 -5.62 -3.31
N ARG A 74 1.13 -5.50 -4.36
CA ARG A 74 1.87 -4.26 -4.66
C ARG A 74 1.01 -3.28 -5.43
N GLY A 75 1.28 -2.00 -5.23
CA GLY A 75 0.68 -0.93 -6.03
C GLY A 75 0.00 0.15 -5.18
N PRO A 76 -0.47 1.23 -5.83
CA PRO A 76 -1.34 2.20 -5.20
C PRO A 76 -2.72 1.60 -4.93
N ILE A 77 -3.32 1.95 -3.79
CA ILE A 77 -4.60 1.41 -3.32
C ILE A 77 -5.47 2.53 -2.77
N ILE A 78 -6.76 2.49 -3.12
CA ILE A 78 -7.83 3.29 -2.52
C ILE A 78 -8.73 2.33 -1.76
N LEU A 79 -8.94 2.61 -0.47
CA LEU A 79 -9.90 1.91 0.38
C LEU A 79 -11.02 2.86 0.80
N ASP A 80 -12.20 2.33 1.09
CA ASP A 80 -13.21 3.11 1.80
C ASP A 80 -12.80 3.35 3.27
N ALA A 81 -13.59 4.14 4.00
CA ALA A 81 -13.27 4.50 5.38
C ALA A 81 -13.26 3.28 6.33
N THR A 82 -13.93 2.18 5.97
CA THR A 82 -13.97 0.92 6.74
C THR A 82 -12.95 -0.13 6.26
N GLY A 83 -12.16 0.18 5.23
CA GLY A 83 -11.10 -0.67 4.72
C GLY A 83 -11.49 -1.61 3.58
N ASN A 84 -12.68 -1.47 2.96
CA ASN A 84 -12.99 -2.23 1.75
C ASN A 84 -12.25 -1.65 0.56
N LEU A 85 -11.85 -2.51 -0.38
CA LEU A 85 -11.22 -2.07 -1.62
C LEU A 85 -12.16 -1.17 -2.43
N ILE A 86 -11.64 -0.06 -2.94
CA ILE A 86 -12.29 0.74 -3.98
C ILE A 86 -11.53 0.57 -5.29
N TRP A 87 -10.22 0.77 -5.25
CA TRP A 87 -9.37 0.66 -6.42
C TRP A 87 -7.97 0.17 -6.07
N MET A 88 -7.40 -0.67 -6.93
CA MET A 88 -6.00 -1.07 -6.87
C MET A 88 -5.43 -1.25 -8.27
N GLU A 89 -4.13 -1.00 -8.43
CA GLU A 89 -3.39 -1.29 -9.65
C GLU A 89 -2.07 -2.00 -9.32
N ASN A 90 -1.98 -3.28 -9.62
CA ASN A 90 -0.84 -4.14 -9.24
C ASN A 90 0.07 -4.54 -10.42
N ASN A 91 -0.25 -4.10 -11.64
CA ASN A 91 0.44 -4.55 -12.86
C ASN A 91 1.16 -3.42 -13.60
N LYS A 92 0.53 -2.25 -13.74
CA LYS A 92 1.07 -1.13 -14.54
C LYS A 92 2.22 -0.40 -13.86
N PHE A 93 2.18 -0.29 -12.53
CA PHE A 93 3.14 0.48 -11.75
C PHE A 93 3.95 -0.49 -10.87
N GLU A 94 5.22 -0.71 -11.21
CA GLU A 94 6.08 -1.67 -10.49
C GLU A 94 6.27 -1.26 -9.03
N GLN A 95 6.43 0.04 -8.80
CA GLN A 95 6.35 0.67 -7.50
C GLN A 95 5.55 1.96 -7.62
N ALA A 96 4.82 2.30 -6.56
CA ALA A 96 4.16 3.57 -6.39
C ALA A 96 4.41 4.08 -4.97
N MET A 97 4.53 5.40 -4.80
CA MET A 97 4.69 6.05 -3.51
C MET A 97 3.92 7.38 -3.52
N ASN A 98 3.38 7.77 -2.37
CA ASN A 98 2.63 9.01 -2.19
C ASN A 98 1.37 9.10 -3.06
N LEU A 99 0.53 8.05 -3.05
CA LEU A 99 -0.80 8.12 -3.66
C LEU A 99 -1.64 9.19 -2.95
N ASN A 100 -2.05 10.21 -3.69
CA ASN A 100 -2.80 11.34 -3.18
C ASN A 100 -3.83 11.83 -4.20
N VAL A 101 -4.81 12.64 -3.78
CA VAL A 101 -5.68 13.41 -4.68
C VAL A 101 -5.21 14.86 -4.69
N GLN A 102 -4.94 15.40 -5.88
CA GLN A 102 -4.54 16.81 -6.05
C GLN A 102 -5.28 17.41 -7.24
N GLN A 103 -5.60 18.71 -7.14
CA GLN A 103 -6.28 19.43 -8.20
C GLN A 103 -5.30 19.98 -9.24
N TYR A 104 -5.67 19.83 -10.51
CA TYR A 104 -5.01 20.48 -11.64
C TYR A 104 -6.08 21.06 -12.57
N LYS A 105 -6.04 22.37 -12.82
CA LYS A 105 -7.01 23.10 -13.65
C LYS A 105 -8.48 22.86 -13.26
N GLY A 106 -8.75 22.73 -11.95
CA GLY A 106 -10.10 22.55 -11.40
C GLY A 106 -10.63 21.12 -11.42
N GLU A 107 -9.81 20.15 -11.85
CA GLU A 107 -10.16 18.72 -11.84
C GLU A 107 -9.29 17.96 -10.84
N ASP A 108 -9.88 16.97 -10.17
CA ASP A 108 -9.18 16.08 -9.26
C ASP A 108 -8.43 14.97 -10.02
N TYR A 109 -7.16 14.76 -9.66
CA TYR A 109 -6.33 13.68 -10.20
C TYR A 109 -5.77 12.81 -9.08
N LEU A 110 -5.66 11.51 -9.34
CA LEU A 110 -4.79 10.65 -8.54
C LEU A 110 -3.35 10.93 -8.90
N THR A 111 -2.54 11.25 -7.91
CA THR A 111 -1.14 11.61 -8.07
C THR A 111 -0.25 10.66 -7.28
N PHE A 112 0.87 10.26 -7.87
CA PHE A 112 1.91 9.49 -7.18
C PHE A 112 3.20 9.48 -7.97
N TRP A 113 4.30 9.23 -7.28
CA TRP A 113 5.56 8.83 -7.91
C TRP A 113 5.49 7.35 -8.29
N THR A 114 6.06 6.98 -9.45
CA THR A 114 6.13 5.59 -9.88
C THR A 114 7.46 5.23 -10.52
N LYS A 115 7.87 3.97 -10.33
CA LYS A 115 8.91 3.27 -11.09
C LYS A 115 8.22 2.26 -12.02
N ILE A 116 8.60 2.24 -13.29
CA ILE A 116 8.12 1.26 -14.29
C ILE A 116 9.20 0.26 -14.69
N LYS A 117 8.78 -0.95 -15.09
CA LYS A 117 9.67 -2.02 -15.57
C LYS A 117 10.46 -1.57 -16.80
N LYS A 118 11.72 -1.99 -16.90
CA LYS A 118 12.58 -1.71 -18.06
C LYS A 118 12.03 -2.44 -19.29
N THR A 119 11.53 -1.71 -20.28
CA THR A 119 11.40 -2.24 -21.65
C THR A 119 12.68 -1.88 -22.43
N SER A 120 13.06 -2.73 -23.39
CA SER A 120 14.31 -2.57 -24.18
C SER A 120 14.39 -1.26 -24.99
N HIS A 121 13.31 -0.48 -25.04
CA HIS A 121 13.15 0.70 -25.90
C HIS A 121 12.85 2.02 -25.15
N SER A 122 12.89 2.07 -23.82
CA SER A 122 12.56 3.30 -23.08
C SER A 122 13.62 4.40 -23.25
N LYS A 123 13.26 5.48 -23.95
CA LYS A 123 14.07 6.71 -24.08
C LYS A 123 14.02 7.60 -22.81
N HIS A 124 13.08 7.34 -21.89
CA HIS A 124 12.87 8.15 -20.67
C HIS A 124 13.29 7.42 -19.39
N SER A 125 13.46 8.18 -18.30
CA SER A 125 13.71 7.67 -16.95
C SER A 125 12.64 6.65 -16.57
N LYS A 126 13.03 5.57 -15.87
CA LYS A 126 12.08 4.61 -15.28
C LYS A 126 11.21 5.22 -14.17
N LYS A 127 11.61 6.38 -13.66
CA LYS A 127 10.97 7.11 -12.56
C LYS A 127 10.26 8.33 -13.11
N SER A 128 8.99 8.48 -12.75
CA SER A 128 8.15 9.60 -13.16
C SER A 128 7.05 9.84 -12.13
N TYR A 129 6.41 11.00 -12.21
CA TYR A 129 5.20 11.32 -11.47
C TYR A 129 4.02 11.27 -12.42
N VAL A 130 2.89 10.70 -11.99
CA VAL A 130 1.72 10.52 -12.84
C VAL A 130 0.50 11.20 -12.24
N LEU A 131 -0.34 11.73 -13.12
CA LEU A 131 -1.71 12.15 -12.83
C LEU A 131 -2.64 11.16 -13.54
N LEU A 132 -3.46 10.42 -12.78
CA LEU A 132 -4.54 9.62 -13.34
C LEU A 132 -5.86 10.38 -13.24
N ASN A 133 -6.61 10.42 -14.34
CA ASN A 133 -7.96 10.98 -14.35
C ASN A 133 -8.97 10.05 -13.63
N SER A 134 -10.23 10.47 -13.56
CA SER A 134 -11.32 9.66 -12.95
C SER A 134 -11.52 8.29 -13.61
N SER A 135 -11.06 8.10 -14.85
CA SER A 135 -11.09 6.81 -15.54
C SER A 135 -9.83 5.96 -15.34
N TYR A 136 -8.93 6.37 -14.42
CA TYR A 136 -7.67 5.71 -14.10
C TYR A 136 -6.69 5.63 -15.28
N GLU A 137 -6.83 6.53 -16.25
CA GLU A 137 -5.92 6.69 -17.38
C GLU A 137 -4.89 7.76 -17.06
N VAL A 138 -3.64 7.58 -17.52
CA VAL A 138 -2.58 8.56 -17.32
C VAL A 138 -2.87 9.80 -18.18
N ALA A 139 -3.27 10.89 -17.54
CA ALA A 139 -3.50 12.18 -18.18
C ALA A 139 -2.18 12.95 -18.36
N HIS A 140 -1.35 12.98 -17.32
CA HIS A 140 -0.05 13.64 -17.35
C HIS A 140 1.05 12.75 -16.78
N ARG A 141 2.26 12.91 -17.31
CA ARG A 141 3.47 12.26 -16.80
C ARG A 141 4.62 13.26 -16.72
N ILE A 142 5.08 13.52 -15.51
CA ILE A 142 6.11 14.51 -15.21
C ILE A 142 7.43 13.79 -14.92
N HIS A 143 8.53 14.38 -15.39
CA HIS A 143 9.88 13.91 -15.17
C HIS A 143 10.76 15.07 -14.72
N ALA A 144 11.78 14.78 -13.91
CA ALA A 144 12.83 15.73 -13.63
C ALA A 144 13.49 16.24 -14.92
N ARG A 145 13.83 17.53 -14.92
CA ARG A 145 14.55 18.21 -15.99
C ARG A 145 16.05 18.24 -15.68
N GLY A 146 16.91 18.40 -16.69
CA GLY A 146 18.36 18.41 -16.52
C GLY A 146 19.04 17.06 -16.80
N ALA A 147 20.28 17.12 -17.27
CA ALA A 147 21.02 15.94 -17.70
C ALA A 147 21.34 15.01 -16.52
N GLY A 148 20.90 13.75 -16.60
CA GLY A 148 21.17 12.73 -15.58
C GLY A 148 20.34 12.83 -14.30
N LEU A 149 19.48 13.85 -14.17
CA LEU A 149 18.58 14.02 -13.03
C LEU A 149 17.37 13.08 -13.13
N LYS A 150 16.93 12.59 -11.99
CA LYS A 150 15.78 11.70 -11.86
C LYS A 150 14.99 12.10 -10.63
N GLY A 151 13.69 12.34 -10.81
CA GLY A 151 12.78 12.60 -9.71
C GLY A 151 12.77 11.42 -8.74
N ASP A 152 12.87 11.72 -7.45
CA ASP A 152 12.81 10.74 -6.38
C ASP A 152 11.40 10.65 -5.79
N SER A 153 11.17 9.65 -4.96
CA SER A 153 9.83 9.30 -4.48
C SER A 153 9.30 10.16 -3.33
N HIS A 154 10.11 11.05 -2.73
CA HIS A 154 9.78 11.71 -1.47
C HIS A 154 8.66 12.74 -1.61
N GLU A 155 8.67 13.57 -2.66
CA GLU A 155 7.64 14.59 -2.85
C GLU A 155 7.09 14.68 -4.27
N PHE A 156 5.77 14.91 -4.33
CA PHE A 156 5.07 15.32 -5.54
C PHE A 156 3.88 16.21 -5.18
N ARG A 157 4.04 17.52 -5.37
CA ARG A 157 3.05 18.53 -4.99
C ARG A 157 2.62 19.35 -6.20
N ILE A 158 1.33 19.44 -6.47
CA ILE A 158 0.77 20.32 -7.50
C ILE A 158 0.43 21.66 -6.85
N THR A 159 0.89 22.75 -7.47
CA THR A 159 0.61 24.11 -7.02
C THR A 159 -0.71 24.61 -7.62
N PRO A 160 -1.35 25.62 -7.00
CA PRO A 160 -2.53 26.26 -7.59
C PRO A 160 -2.28 26.89 -8.97
N GLN A 161 -1.02 27.15 -9.34
CA GLN A 161 -0.64 27.70 -10.63
C GLN A 161 -0.54 26.63 -11.74
N GLY A 162 -0.79 25.35 -11.43
CA GLY A 162 -0.69 24.27 -12.40
C GLY A 162 0.75 23.79 -12.64
N THR A 163 1.63 23.98 -11.66
CA THR A 163 3.02 23.50 -11.69
C THR A 163 3.19 22.33 -10.73
N ALA A 164 4.24 21.55 -10.93
CA ALA A 164 4.62 20.41 -10.12
C ALA A 164 5.93 20.69 -9.38
N LEU A 165 5.91 20.54 -8.07
CA LEU A 165 7.09 20.48 -7.23
C LEU A 165 7.51 19.03 -7.03
N ILE A 166 8.77 18.75 -7.31
CA ILE A 166 9.36 17.41 -7.20
C ILE A 166 10.71 17.48 -6.53
N THR A 167 11.06 16.46 -5.76
CA THR A 167 12.40 16.32 -5.17
C THR A 167 13.29 15.46 -6.06
N ILE A 168 14.61 15.70 -5.97
CA ILE A 168 15.63 14.98 -6.72
C ILE A 168 16.83 14.72 -5.81
N TYR A 169 17.41 13.52 -5.94
CA TYR A 169 18.71 13.20 -5.38
C TYR A 169 19.75 13.04 -6.51
N HIS A 170 20.84 13.79 -6.43
CA HIS A 170 21.89 13.78 -7.45
C HIS A 170 23.25 13.40 -6.88
N LYS A 171 23.86 12.33 -7.42
CA LYS A 171 25.17 11.85 -6.97
C LYS A 171 26.31 12.47 -7.78
N HIS A 172 27.12 13.30 -7.14
CA HIS A 172 28.30 13.94 -7.75
C HIS A 172 29.43 14.12 -6.73
N GLN A 173 30.59 14.56 -7.20
CA GLN A 173 31.71 14.93 -6.32
C GLN A 173 31.55 16.38 -5.85
N ALA A 174 31.91 16.65 -4.60
CA ALA A 174 31.94 17.98 -4.00
C ALA A 174 33.15 18.12 -3.08
N ASP A 175 33.50 19.36 -2.71
CA ASP A 175 34.47 19.60 -1.62
C ASP A 175 33.82 19.25 -0.28
N CYS A 176 34.35 18.23 0.38
CA CYS A 176 33.83 17.71 1.64
C CYS A 176 34.79 17.99 2.81
N THR A 177 35.63 19.04 2.68
CA THR A 177 36.60 19.43 3.72
C THR A 177 35.89 19.75 5.04
N GLU A 178 34.73 20.42 4.98
CA GLU A 178 33.91 20.71 6.17
C GLU A 178 33.42 19.45 6.90
N LEU A 179 33.20 18.35 6.16
CA LEU A 179 32.83 17.04 6.71
C LEU A 179 34.04 16.21 7.15
N ARG A 180 35.27 16.72 6.96
CA ARG A 180 36.54 16.00 7.18
C ARG A 180 36.67 14.74 6.33
N LEU A 181 36.05 14.72 5.15
CA LEU A 181 36.13 13.63 4.17
C LEU A 181 37.16 13.87 3.06
N GLY A 182 37.83 15.03 3.10
CA GLY A 182 38.82 15.45 2.11
C GLY A 182 38.27 16.46 1.09
N LYS A 183 39.16 17.00 0.26
CA LYS A 183 38.85 18.04 -0.75
C LYS A 183 37.95 17.57 -1.89
N SER A 184 37.69 16.26 -1.97
CA SER A 184 36.76 15.67 -2.94
C SER A 184 36.17 14.41 -2.34
N CYS A 185 34.86 14.36 -2.21
CA CYS A 185 34.12 13.14 -1.87
C CYS A 185 32.86 13.03 -2.73
N TRP A 186 32.31 11.82 -2.84
CA TRP A 186 31.01 11.62 -3.47
C TRP A 186 29.90 11.92 -2.47
N ILE A 187 28.99 12.80 -2.85
CA ILE A 187 27.78 13.09 -2.07
C ILE A 187 26.53 12.70 -2.86
N GLN A 188 25.47 12.42 -2.14
CA GLN A 188 24.12 12.41 -2.67
C GLN A 188 23.48 13.73 -2.27
N ASP A 189 23.44 14.65 -3.21
CA ASP A 189 22.94 16.01 -3.03
C ASP A 189 21.41 16.05 -3.18
N GLY A 190 20.76 16.97 -2.46
CA GLY A 190 19.32 17.14 -2.46
C GLY A 190 18.89 18.38 -3.24
N LEU A 191 17.89 18.21 -4.10
CA LEU A 191 17.35 19.26 -4.94
C LEU A 191 15.82 19.22 -4.95
N PHE A 192 15.21 20.31 -5.38
CA PHE A 192 13.85 20.28 -5.89
C PHE A 192 13.72 21.11 -7.18
N GLN A 193 12.69 20.82 -7.96
CA GLN A 193 12.31 21.56 -9.15
C GLN A 193 10.85 21.98 -9.10
N GLU A 194 10.55 23.15 -9.64
CA GLU A 194 9.19 23.55 -10.06
C GLU A 194 9.09 23.41 -11.58
N ILE A 195 8.13 22.60 -12.04
CA ILE A 195 7.95 22.26 -13.46
C ILE A 195 6.53 22.61 -13.88
N ASP A 196 6.36 23.31 -14.99
CA ASP A 196 5.04 23.52 -15.59
C ASP A 196 4.47 22.18 -16.10
N ILE A 197 3.28 21.80 -15.65
CA ILE A 197 2.71 20.46 -15.94
C ILE A 197 2.32 20.33 -17.43
N GLU A 198 1.88 21.42 -18.05
CA GLU A 198 1.39 21.43 -19.43
C GLU A 198 2.54 21.34 -20.44
N THR A 199 3.52 22.22 -20.28
CA THR A 199 4.64 22.40 -21.23
C THR A 199 5.85 21.56 -20.85
N GLY A 200 5.92 21.09 -19.60
CA GLY A 200 7.08 20.44 -19.03
C GLY A 200 8.26 21.38 -18.75
N ALA A 201 8.10 22.70 -18.90
CA ALA A 201 9.18 23.67 -18.72
C ALA A 201 9.69 23.67 -17.28
N LEU A 202 11.02 23.74 -17.10
CA LEU A 202 11.64 23.96 -15.79
C LEU A 202 11.51 25.44 -15.45
N LEU A 203 10.80 25.75 -14.36
CA LEU A 203 10.58 27.12 -13.90
C LEU A 203 11.56 27.53 -12.80
N PHE A 204 11.92 26.59 -11.93
CA PHE A 204 12.85 26.81 -10.82
C PHE A 204 13.59 25.52 -10.47
N GLU A 205 14.85 25.64 -10.07
CA GLU A 205 15.65 24.56 -9.49
C GLU A 205 16.44 25.12 -8.31
N TRP A 206 16.47 24.37 -7.21
CA TRP A 206 17.28 24.71 -6.04
C TRP A 206 18.11 23.51 -5.63
N ARG A 207 19.36 23.76 -5.22
CA ARG A 207 20.34 22.73 -4.88
C ARG A 207 20.95 22.99 -3.51
N ALA A 208 20.93 21.99 -2.64
CA ALA A 208 21.39 22.15 -1.26
C ALA A 208 22.85 22.62 -1.16
N THR A 209 23.79 22.08 -1.95
CA THR A 209 25.20 22.49 -1.86
C THR A 209 25.47 23.94 -2.22
N ASP A 210 24.55 24.61 -2.92
CA ASP A 210 24.74 26.01 -3.34
C ASP A 210 24.37 26.98 -2.21
N HIS A 211 23.61 26.52 -1.21
CA HIS A 211 23.02 27.35 -0.17
C HIS A 211 23.27 26.85 1.26
N ILE A 212 23.56 25.55 1.45
CA ILE A 212 23.69 24.90 2.75
C ILE A 212 25.14 24.45 2.95
N ARG A 213 25.73 24.88 4.07
CA ARG A 213 27.07 24.43 4.47
C ARG A 213 27.00 23.01 4.99
N MET A 214 27.95 22.17 4.61
CA MET A 214 27.94 20.77 5.04
C MET A 214 28.12 20.62 6.55
N LYS A 215 28.78 21.57 7.22
CA LYS A 215 28.87 21.57 8.70
C LYS A 215 27.54 21.84 9.42
N ASP A 216 26.52 22.33 8.72
CA ASP A 216 25.23 22.65 9.34
C ASP A 216 24.35 21.39 9.54
N VAL A 217 24.72 20.27 8.91
CA VAL A 217 24.03 18.97 9.06
C VAL A 217 24.49 18.18 10.30
N PHE A 218 23.66 17.27 10.77
CA PHE A 218 23.93 16.37 11.90
C PHE A 218 24.27 14.93 11.47
N SER A 219 24.01 14.59 10.21
CA SER A 219 24.35 13.27 9.65
C SER A 219 25.87 13.06 9.61
N ARG A 220 26.27 11.79 9.63
CA ARG A 220 27.67 11.39 9.52
C ARG A 220 27.79 10.19 8.58
N PRO A 221 28.93 10.04 7.90
CA PRO A 221 29.23 8.88 7.07
C PRO A 221 28.95 7.56 7.79
N SER A 222 28.14 6.70 7.17
CA SER A 222 27.69 5.45 7.78
C SER A 222 27.41 4.40 6.71
N ARG A 223 27.21 3.14 7.10
CA ARG A 223 26.76 2.10 6.14
C ARG A 223 25.40 2.46 5.52
N LYS A 224 24.53 3.12 6.26
CA LYS A 224 23.19 3.53 5.80
C LYS A 224 23.30 4.70 4.82
N ASP A 225 24.06 5.71 5.19
CA ASP A 225 24.09 7.01 4.48
C ASP A 225 25.22 7.11 3.45
N GLY A 226 26.12 6.12 3.39
CA GLY A 226 27.30 6.11 2.53
C GLY A 226 28.54 6.70 3.19
N HIS A 227 29.72 6.27 2.76
CA HIS A 227 31.01 6.80 3.26
C HIS A 227 31.64 7.85 2.33
N GLY A 228 31.01 8.17 1.20
CA GLY A 228 31.48 9.15 0.23
C GLY A 228 32.68 8.71 -0.61
N LYS A 229 33.02 7.42 -0.60
CA LYS A 229 34.24 6.90 -1.25
C LYS A 229 34.08 6.64 -2.75
N SER A 230 32.85 6.50 -3.24
CA SER A 230 32.55 6.25 -4.65
C SER A 230 31.14 6.71 -4.99
N LYS A 231 30.79 6.79 -6.29
CA LYS A 231 29.41 7.12 -6.72
C LYS A 231 28.35 6.17 -6.15
N LYS A 232 28.68 4.88 -5.96
CA LYS A 232 27.75 3.89 -5.38
C LYS A 232 27.59 4.08 -3.86
N ASP A 233 28.62 4.60 -3.21
CA ASP A 233 28.73 4.83 -1.77
C ASP A 233 28.69 6.33 -1.44
N ALA A 234 28.00 7.12 -2.26
CA ALA A 234 27.93 8.57 -2.09
C ALA A 234 27.24 8.90 -0.75
N PHE A 235 27.79 9.87 -0.01
CA PHE A 235 27.28 10.25 1.31
C PHE A 235 26.03 11.13 1.19
N ASP A 236 24.92 10.69 1.76
CA ASP A 236 23.68 11.46 1.88
C ASP A 236 23.80 12.47 3.02
N PHE A 237 24.23 13.69 2.69
CA PHE A 237 24.53 14.70 3.70
C PHE A 237 23.27 15.50 4.12
N PHE A 238 22.33 15.75 3.20
CA PHE A 238 21.23 16.71 3.38
C PHE A 238 19.85 16.07 3.60
N HIS A 239 19.48 15.13 2.72
CA HIS A 239 18.22 14.39 2.73
C HIS A 239 16.95 15.27 2.76
N ILE A 240 16.56 15.79 1.59
CA ILE A 240 15.28 16.51 1.38
C ILE A 240 14.12 15.51 1.27
N ASN A 241 13.02 15.74 1.98
CA ASN A 241 11.89 14.80 1.95
C ASN A 241 10.49 15.42 1.76
N SER A 242 10.40 16.75 1.68
CA SER A 242 9.20 17.45 1.25
C SER A 242 9.54 18.85 0.76
N VAL A 243 8.66 19.37 -0.11
CA VAL A 243 8.65 20.74 -0.60
C VAL A 243 7.20 21.19 -0.82
N ASP A 244 6.87 22.41 -0.40
CA ASP A 244 5.56 23.04 -0.59
C ASP A 244 5.73 24.55 -0.81
N LYS A 245 4.65 25.29 -1.11
CA LYS A 245 4.69 26.76 -1.23
C LYS A 245 3.97 27.45 -0.09
N THR A 246 4.51 28.59 0.33
CA THR A 246 3.83 29.53 1.22
C THR A 246 2.78 30.35 0.47
N ASP A 247 2.00 31.15 1.21
CA ASP A 247 1.05 32.10 0.62
C ASP A 247 1.73 33.18 -0.24
N SER A 248 3.01 33.49 0.02
CA SER A 248 3.82 34.43 -0.80
C SER A 248 4.33 33.80 -2.10
N GLY A 249 4.21 32.48 -2.25
CA GLY A 249 4.78 31.73 -3.36
C GLY A 249 6.24 31.30 -3.16
N ASP A 250 6.83 31.59 -2.00
CA ASP A 250 8.14 31.09 -1.58
C ASP A 250 8.06 29.59 -1.27
N TYR A 251 9.19 28.89 -1.31
CA TYR A 251 9.23 27.46 -1.05
C TYR A 251 9.53 27.18 0.40
N ILE A 252 8.91 26.15 0.96
CA ILE A 252 9.31 25.56 2.23
C ILE A 252 9.74 24.12 2.01
N ILE A 253 10.85 23.73 2.63
CA ILE A 253 11.37 22.37 2.52
C ILE A 253 11.62 21.75 3.88
N SER A 254 11.52 20.42 3.92
CA SER A 254 12.00 19.63 5.05
C SER A 254 13.41 19.13 4.79
N ALA A 255 14.37 19.60 5.61
CA ALA A 255 15.76 19.17 5.60
C ALA A 255 16.01 18.19 6.74
N ARG A 256 15.88 16.89 6.45
CA ARG A 256 15.85 15.83 7.47
C ARG A 256 17.13 15.76 8.29
N TYR A 257 18.29 15.88 7.65
CA TYR A 257 19.60 15.80 8.33
C TYR A 257 20.07 17.11 8.94
N MET A 258 19.33 18.20 8.74
CA MET A 258 19.52 19.44 9.49
C MET A 258 18.61 19.53 10.72
N HIS A 259 17.61 18.64 10.84
CA HIS A 259 16.55 18.77 11.83
C HIS A 259 15.83 20.12 11.70
N ALA A 260 15.61 20.56 10.46
CA ALA A 260 15.18 21.92 10.17
C ALA A 260 14.18 22.01 9.02
N ILE A 261 13.37 23.05 9.09
CA ILE A 261 12.50 23.53 8.02
C ILE A 261 13.13 24.80 7.48
N VAL A 262 13.26 24.90 6.17
CA VAL A 262 13.92 26.03 5.50
C VAL A 262 12.94 26.67 4.54
N CYS A 263 12.80 27.99 4.62
CA CYS A 263 12.05 28.79 3.64
C CYS A 263 13.01 29.44 2.65
N ILE A 264 12.65 29.37 1.37
CA ILE A 264 13.51 29.72 0.24
C ILE A 264 12.75 30.68 -0.66
N SER A 265 13.39 31.81 -0.98
CA SER A 265 12.89 32.81 -1.91
C SER A 265 12.61 32.20 -3.27
N SER A 266 11.37 32.33 -3.77
CA SER A 266 11.03 31.84 -5.11
C SER A 266 11.67 32.63 -6.25
N LYS A 267 12.27 33.78 -5.93
CA LYS A 267 12.86 34.71 -6.90
C LYS A 267 14.37 34.57 -6.99
N THR A 268 15.03 34.33 -5.86
CA THR A 268 16.50 34.36 -5.77
C THR A 268 17.11 33.02 -5.36
N GLY A 269 16.32 32.12 -4.75
CA GLY A 269 16.84 30.89 -4.14
C GLY A 269 17.52 31.09 -2.80
N ASP A 270 17.56 32.32 -2.28
CA ASP A 270 18.13 32.60 -0.96
C ASP A 270 17.26 32.02 0.16
N ILE A 271 17.92 31.60 1.23
CA ILE A 271 17.25 31.17 2.46
C ILE A 271 16.70 32.42 3.17
N LEU A 272 15.39 32.45 3.37
CA LEU A 272 14.70 33.56 4.04
C LEU A 272 14.69 33.38 5.55
N TRP A 273 14.46 32.15 6.02
CA TRP A 273 14.49 31.78 7.42
C TRP A 273 14.60 30.26 7.58
N GLN A 274 15.05 29.83 8.76
CA GLN A 274 15.14 28.44 9.18
C GLN A 274 14.48 28.23 10.55
N LEU A 275 13.61 27.23 10.65
CA LEU A 275 13.03 26.75 11.90
C LEU A 275 13.71 25.44 12.31
N GLY A 276 14.25 25.38 13.53
CA GLY A 276 15.00 24.24 14.05
C GLY A 276 16.44 24.15 13.54
N GLY A 277 17.15 23.08 13.92
CA GLY A 277 18.55 22.86 13.54
C GLY A 277 19.54 23.85 14.16
N LYS A 278 20.75 23.94 13.57
CA LYS A 278 21.85 24.74 14.13
C LYS A 278 21.74 26.25 13.89
N ASN A 279 21.02 26.65 12.84
CA ASN A 279 20.86 28.04 12.41
C ASN A 279 19.39 28.47 12.58
N ASN A 280 18.76 28.11 13.70
CA ASN A 280 17.37 28.42 13.96
C ASN A 280 17.15 29.92 14.18
N ASP A 281 16.20 30.52 13.47
CA ASP A 281 15.88 31.94 13.57
C ASP A 281 14.74 32.25 14.57
N PHE A 282 14.05 31.23 15.09
CA PHE A 282 12.83 31.42 15.89
C PHE A 282 13.03 31.14 17.39
N GLU A 283 12.58 32.03 18.27
CA GLU A 283 12.44 31.70 19.68
C GLU A 283 11.35 30.63 19.87
N ASP A 284 11.70 29.53 20.53
CA ASP A 284 10.76 28.45 20.84
C ASP A 284 9.99 28.73 22.12
N LEU A 285 8.67 28.90 22.01
CA LEU A 285 7.83 29.25 23.15
C LEU A 285 7.34 28.03 23.95
N ASN A 286 7.26 26.85 23.35
CA ASN A 286 6.64 25.68 24.00
C ASN A 286 6.97 24.31 23.38
N GLY A 287 8.14 24.17 22.75
CA GLY A 287 8.62 22.94 22.12
C GLY A 287 8.31 22.83 20.63
N ALA A 288 8.05 23.96 19.96
CA ALA A 288 7.80 24.04 18.52
C ALA A 288 9.02 23.62 17.69
N THR A 289 10.24 23.82 18.21
CA THR A 289 11.49 23.48 17.52
C THR A 289 12.06 22.13 17.95
N ASN A 290 11.43 21.45 18.91
CA ASN A 290 11.86 20.16 19.43
C ASN A 290 11.38 18.99 18.55
N PHE A 291 11.82 19.00 17.30
CA PHE A 291 11.63 17.93 16.32
C PHE A 291 12.96 17.51 15.71
N ALA A 292 12.99 16.31 15.15
CA ALA A 292 14.22 15.74 14.61
C ALA A 292 13.92 14.69 13.53
N TRP A 293 14.70 14.71 12.44
CA TRP A 293 14.53 13.81 11.30
C TRP A 293 13.12 13.84 10.69
N GLN A 294 12.46 15.00 10.76
CA GLN A 294 11.06 15.21 10.39
C GLN A 294 10.77 14.93 8.91
N HIS A 295 9.50 14.67 8.60
CA HIS A 295 8.95 14.46 7.26
C HIS A 295 7.69 15.28 7.03
N HIS A 296 7.30 15.39 5.76
CA HIS A 296 6.01 15.93 5.32
C HIS A 296 5.69 17.30 5.93
N VAL A 297 6.58 18.25 5.69
CA VAL A 297 6.38 19.65 6.02
C VAL A 297 5.51 20.28 4.94
N THR A 298 4.36 20.82 5.33
CA THR A 298 3.39 21.46 4.43
C THR A 298 2.87 22.76 5.01
N TRP A 299 2.61 23.75 4.15
CA TRP A 299 2.09 25.05 4.55
C TRP A 299 0.58 24.97 4.68
N GLN A 300 0.03 25.36 5.82
CA GLN A 300 -1.42 25.32 6.08
C GLN A 300 -2.09 26.68 5.87
N GLY A 301 -1.34 27.71 5.46
CA GLY A 301 -1.79 29.10 5.42
C GLY A 301 -1.55 29.83 6.73
N ASN A 302 -1.60 31.16 6.70
CA ASN A 302 -1.53 32.02 7.91
C ASN A 302 -0.31 31.75 8.80
N ASN A 303 0.85 31.46 8.22
CA ASN A 303 2.07 31.10 8.95
C ASN A 303 1.96 29.85 9.83
N THR A 304 0.99 28.97 9.53
CA THR A 304 0.84 27.66 10.17
C THR A 304 1.48 26.58 9.29
N ILE A 305 2.20 25.66 9.92
CA ILE A 305 2.90 24.55 9.27
C ILE A 305 2.47 23.24 9.94
N SER A 306 2.24 22.20 9.13
CA SER A 306 2.11 20.82 9.64
C SER A 306 3.38 20.04 9.36
N ILE A 307 3.81 19.21 10.31
CA ILE A 307 5.04 18.40 10.21
C ILE A 307 4.79 17.03 10.84
N PHE A 308 5.45 15.99 10.33
CA PHE A 308 5.59 14.72 11.05
C PHE A 308 6.99 14.65 11.71
N ASP A 309 7.04 14.70 13.04
CA ASP A 309 8.28 14.53 13.80
C ASP A 309 8.55 13.04 14.06
N ASN A 310 9.52 12.50 13.33
CA ASN A 310 10.01 11.14 13.52
C ASN A 310 10.72 10.98 14.87
N HIS A 311 11.46 12.01 15.30
CA HIS A 311 12.26 12.03 16.52
C HIS A 311 13.36 10.94 16.62
N ALA A 312 13.59 10.20 15.53
CA ALA A 312 14.50 9.06 15.47
C ALA A 312 15.05 8.79 14.07
N ASN A 313 16.21 8.12 14.04
CA ASN A 313 16.84 7.61 12.82
C ASN A 313 17.35 6.17 12.98
N ASN A 314 17.10 5.54 14.12
CA ASN A 314 17.53 4.18 14.45
C ASN A 314 16.41 3.37 15.14
N VAL A 315 16.39 2.06 14.87
CA VAL A 315 15.37 1.15 15.43
C VAL A 315 15.60 0.84 16.90
N PHE A 316 16.82 1.06 17.41
CA PHE A 316 17.15 0.91 18.82
C PHE A 316 17.13 2.27 19.50
N HIS A 317 16.09 2.53 20.28
CA HIS A 317 15.84 3.83 20.90
C HIS A 317 15.24 3.66 22.29
N SER A 318 15.26 4.75 23.06
CA SER A 318 14.65 4.77 24.40
C SER A 318 13.12 4.66 24.28
N PRO A 319 12.45 3.86 25.14
CA PRO A 319 10.98 3.77 25.17
C PRO A 319 10.26 5.07 25.51
N SER A 320 10.97 6.10 26.01
CA SER A 320 10.37 7.41 26.33
C SER A 320 10.18 8.31 25.10
N LYS A 321 10.75 7.94 23.94
CA LYS A 321 10.65 8.69 22.69
C LYS A 321 9.59 8.07 21.79
N TYR A 322 8.73 8.90 21.22
CA TYR A 322 7.71 8.51 20.26
C TYR A 322 7.59 9.56 19.16
N SER A 323 7.14 9.13 17.98
CA SER A 323 6.88 10.03 16.86
C SER A 323 5.55 10.72 17.02
N LYS A 324 5.42 11.90 16.42
CA LYS A 324 4.21 12.71 16.55
C LYS A 324 3.99 13.58 15.32
N GLY A 325 2.74 13.74 14.91
CA GLY A 325 2.35 14.88 14.08
C GLY A 325 2.39 16.16 14.90
N MET A 326 2.76 17.29 14.29
CA MET A 326 2.75 18.60 14.96
C MET A 326 2.15 19.67 14.05
N ILE A 327 1.45 20.61 14.67
CA ILE A 327 1.00 21.87 14.05
C ILE A 327 1.72 23.00 14.74
N ILE A 328 2.47 23.78 13.98
CA ILE A 328 3.29 24.87 14.48
C ILE A 328 2.79 26.17 13.87
N GLN A 329 2.61 27.18 14.71
CA GLN A 329 2.34 28.55 14.30
C GLN A 329 3.63 29.37 14.39
N LEU A 330 3.93 30.12 13.33
CA LEU A 330 5.02 31.07 13.30
C LEU A 330 4.49 32.50 13.47
N HIS A 331 5.22 33.30 14.23
CA HIS A 331 5.03 34.75 14.35
C HIS A 331 6.19 35.47 13.70
N MET A 332 6.06 35.80 12.42
CA MET A 332 7.16 36.30 11.58
C MET A 332 7.74 37.64 12.04
N GLU A 333 6.94 38.54 12.62
CA GLU A 333 7.44 39.83 13.13
C GLU A 333 8.30 39.67 14.39
N LYS A 334 7.92 38.74 15.26
CA LYS A 334 8.61 38.48 16.53
C LYS A 334 9.67 37.39 16.39
N MET A 335 9.70 36.69 15.26
CA MET A 335 10.47 35.47 15.04
C MET A 335 10.30 34.49 16.20
N THR A 336 9.05 34.15 16.53
CA THR A 336 8.75 33.12 17.54
C THR A 336 7.94 31.97 16.94
N ALA A 337 8.10 30.77 17.51
CA ALA A 337 7.39 29.58 17.08
C ALA A 337 6.61 28.96 18.25
N THR A 338 5.36 28.57 17.99
CA THR A 338 4.47 27.95 18.97
C THR A 338 3.91 26.64 18.45
N LEU A 339 4.10 25.57 19.20
CA LEU A 339 3.42 24.29 19.02
C LEU A 339 1.95 24.44 19.43
N ILE A 340 1.05 24.38 18.45
CA ILE A 340 -0.39 24.46 18.67
C ILE A 340 -0.95 23.11 19.13
N ARG A 341 -0.47 22.04 18.50
CA ARG A 341 -0.91 20.67 18.81
C ARG A 341 0.13 19.64 18.40
N ALA A 342 0.20 18.57 19.18
CA ALA A 342 0.90 17.36 18.83
C ALA A 342 -0.07 16.16 18.82
N PHE A 343 0.13 15.25 17.89
CA PHE A 343 -0.69 14.07 17.65
C PHE A 343 0.18 12.82 17.71
N ALA A 344 0.16 12.13 18.85
CA ALA A 344 0.94 10.92 19.07
C ALA A 344 0.07 9.68 18.92
N HIS A 345 0.64 8.60 18.38
CA HIS A 345 -0.02 7.30 18.36
C HIS A 345 -0.43 6.90 19.79
N PRO A 346 -1.61 6.29 20.04
CA PRO A 346 -2.04 5.89 21.38
C PRO A 346 -1.02 5.02 22.13
N ASN A 347 -0.34 4.14 21.39
CA ASN A 347 0.68 3.24 21.93
C ASN A 347 2.10 3.86 21.97
N LYS A 348 2.24 5.15 21.65
CA LYS A 348 3.51 5.89 21.67
C LYS A 348 4.63 5.18 20.91
N ILE A 349 4.35 4.82 19.66
CA ILE A 349 5.33 4.18 18.77
C ILE A 349 6.35 5.20 18.25
N LEU A 350 7.52 4.71 17.85
CA LEU A 350 8.56 5.53 17.24
C LEU A 350 8.85 5.05 15.81
N ASN A 351 8.81 5.99 14.88
CA ASN A 351 9.00 5.78 13.46
C ASN A 351 10.28 6.42 12.98
N VAL A 352 11.22 5.60 12.51
CA VAL A 352 12.58 6.05 12.15
C VAL A 352 12.65 6.83 10.83
N SER A 353 11.57 6.84 10.04
CA SER A 353 11.48 7.54 8.75
C SER A 353 10.03 7.66 8.30
N GLN A 354 9.79 8.52 7.31
CA GLN A 354 8.50 8.69 6.62
C GLN A 354 7.40 9.20 7.56
N GLY A 355 6.17 9.22 7.05
CA GLY A 355 4.98 9.68 7.77
C GLY A 355 4.39 10.94 7.17
N SER A 356 3.14 11.19 7.51
CA SER A 356 2.37 12.36 7.07
C SER A 356 1.50 12.89 8.20
N VAL A 357 1.31 14.21 8.17
CA VAL A 357 0.18 14.89 8.82
C VAL A 357 -0.66 15.52 7.73
N GLN A 358 -1.96 15.28 7.75
CA GLN A 358 -2.92 15.89 6.85
C GLN A 358 -4.06 16.49 7.68
N LEU A 359 -4.30 17.79 7.51
CA LEU A 359 -5.58 18.39 7.90
C LEU A 359 -6.59 18.03 6.83
N VAL A 360 -7.60 17.25 7.18
CA VAL A 360 -8.63 16.77 6.25
C VAL A 360 -9.66 17.89 6.04
N PRO A 361 -9.69 18.57 4.89
CA PRO A 361 -10.52 19.77 4.71
C PRO A 361 -12.02 19.50 4.90
N GLU A 362 -12.48 18.31 4.52
CA GLU A 362 -13.89 17.93 4.52
C GLU A 362 -14.47 17.77 5.94
N SER A 363 -13.63 17.45 6.93
CA SER A 363 -14.06 17.19 8.32
C SER A 363 -13.42 18.10 9.36
N GLY A 364 -12.30 18.75 9.03
CA GLY A 364 -11.45 19.45 10.01
C GLY A 364 -10.68 18.50 10.94
N ASN A 365 -10.73 17.18 10.68
CA ASN A 365 -9.93 16.19 11.39
C ASN A 365 -8.45 16.28 10.98
N VAL A 366 -7.59 15.66 11.76
CA VAL A 366 -6.17 15.48 11.45
C VAL A 366 -5.88 14.00 11.27
N LEU A 367 -5.48 13.60 10.08
CA LEU A 367 -5.00 12.25 9.80
C LEU A 367 -3.47 12.21 9.92
N VAL A 368 -2.96 11.28 10.71
CA VAL A 368 -1.53 11.04 10.88
C VAL A 368 -1.19 9.64 10.37
N GLY A 369 -0.42 9.56 9.30
CA GLY A 369 0.17 8.32 8.80
C GLY A 369 1.55 8.10 9.40
N PHE A 370 1.81 6.92 9.96
CA PHE A 370 3.07 6.63 10.67
C PHE A 370 4.15 6.03 9.75
N GLY A 371 4.00 6.14 8.43
CA GLY A 371 5.10 5.93 7.49
C GLY A 371 5.71 4.53 7.54
N ASN A 372 6.87 4.41 8.19
CA ASN A 372 7.61 3.16 8.33
C ASN A 372 6.86 2.08 9.14
N SER A 373 5.93 2.47 10.02
CA SER A 373 4.99 1.53 10.62
C SER A 373 3.67 1.47 9.85
N PRO A 374 3.07 0.29 9.70
CA PRO A 374 1.86 0.08 8.93
C PRO A 374 0.59 0.48 9.70
N THR A 375 0.54 1.72 10.20
CA THR A 375 -0.56 2.26 11.01
C THR A 375 -0.84 3.72 10.68
N PHE A 376 -2.08 4.14 10.93
CA PHE A 376 -2.52 5.54 10.85
C PHE A 376 -3.60 5.82 11.91
N VAL A 377 -3.66 7.07 12.34
CA VAL A 377 -4.61 7.54 13.36
C VAL A 377 -5.25 8.82 12.89
N GLU A 378 -6.57 8.90 13.00
CA GLU A 378 -7.35 10.10 12.73
C GLU A 378 -7.81 10.71 14.05
N TYR A 379 -7.60 12.01 14.19
CA TYR A 379 -7.89 12.79 15.38
C TYR A 379 -8.88 13.90 15.04
N SER A 380 -9.69 14.33 16.02
CA SER A 380 -10.37 15.62 15.91
C SER A 380 -9.35 16.76 16.02
N ALA A 381 -9.75 17.96 15.62
CA ALA A 381 -8.91 19.16 15.65
C ALA A 381 -8.29 19.47 17.05
N ASP A 382 -8.96 19.08 18.13
CA ASP A 382 -8.48 19.24 19.51
C ASP A 382 -7.52 18.14 19.99
N GLY A 383 -7.32 17.07 19.20
CA GLY A 383 -6.38 15.99 19.46
C GLY A 383 -6.97 14.72 20.06
N LYS A 384 -8.30 14.57 20.12
CA LYS A 384 -8.91 13.29 20.54
C LYS A 384 -8.79 12.27 19.40
N VAL A 385 -8.32 11.06 19.73
CA VAL A 385 -8.31 9.92 18.80
C VAL A 385 -9.74 9.58 18.42
N LEU A 386 -10.04 9.58 17.13
CA LEU A 386 -11.32 9.19 16.56
C LEU A 386 -11.24 7.78 16.01
N CYS A 387 -10.27 7.56 15.11
CA CYS A 387 -10.06 6.27 14.47
C CYS A 387 -8.61 5.86 14.53
N ASN A 388 -8.39 4.57 14.72
CA ASN A 388 -7.07 3.96 14.76
C ASN A 388 -7.11 2.66 13.96
N ALA A 389 -6.20 2.51 13.02
CA ALA A 389 -6.14 1.32 12.19
C ALA A 389 -4.73 1.00 11.72
N HIS A 390 -4.48 -0.29 11.53
CA HIS A 390 -3.21 -0.80 11.04
C HIS A 390 -3.41 -1.95 10.04
N PHE A 391 -2.37 -2.22 9.26
CA PHE A 391 -2.42 -3.18 8.14
C PHE A 391 -1.29 -4.22 8.18
N ALA A 392 -0.66 -4.39 9.33
CA ALA A 392 0.14 -5.56 9.66
C ALA A 392 0.03 -5.83 11.17
N PRO A 393 0.36 -7.04 11.65
CA PRO A 393 0.29 -7.37 13.07
C PRO A 393 1.07 -6.38 13.94
N GLN A 394 0.42 -5.89 15.01
CA GLN A 394 0.98 -4.90 15.93
C GLN A 394 2.38 -5.26 16.46
N ILE A 395 2.58 -6.55 16.78
CA ILE A 395 3.87 -7.05 17.30
C ILE A 395 5.06 -6.82 16.36
N LEU A 396 4.82 -6.70 15.04
CA LEU A 396 5.88 -6.56 14.03
C LEU A 396 6.45 -5.14 13.90
N TYR A 397 5.77 -4.12 14.42
CA TYR A 397 6.22 -2.74 14.28
C TYR A 397 6.34 -1.98 15.62
N GLU A 398 5.73 -2.45 16.70
CA GLU A 398 5.87 -1.80 18.02
C GLU A 398 7.18 -2.14 18.73
N ILE A 399 7.65 -3.38 18.61
CA ILE A 399 8.85 -3.84 19.33
C ILE A 399 10.11 -3.52 18.53
N ILE A 400 10.09 -3.76 17.21
CA ILE A 400 11.21 -3.47 16.31
C ILE A 400 10.70 -3.01 14.93
N ASP A 401 10.74 -1.70 14.67
CA ASP A 401 10.24 -1.06 13.43
C ASP A 401 11.18 -1.26 12.22
N PHE A 402 11.37 -2.52 11.79
CA PHE A 402 12.18 -2.86 10.61
C PHE A 402 11.55 -2.46 9.26
N GLY A 403 10.31 -1.96 9.26
CA GLY A 403 9.60 -1.54 8.05
C GLY A 403 9.34 -2.69 7.08
N PHE A 404 8.99 -3.88 7.60
CA PHE A 404 8.66 -5.07 6.81
C PHE A 404 7.42 -4.88 5.93
N VAL A 405 6.46 -4.11 6.43
CA VAL A 405 5.26 -3.62 5.77
C VAL A 405 5.13 -2.15 6.14
N LYS A 406 4.90 -1.28 5.16
CA LYS A 406 4.81 0.17 5.36
C LYS A 406 4.06 0.86 4.23
N SER A 407 3.61 2.08 4.45
CA SER A 407 3.14 3.00 3.40
C SER A 407 3.82 4.33 3.65
N TYR A 408 4.43 4.94 2.63
CA TYR A 408 5.27 6.13 2.84
C TYR A 408 4.49 7.29 3.47
N ARG A 409 3.27 7.52 2.98
CA ARG A 409 2.25 8.40 3.57
C ARG A 409 0.90 7.71 3.51
N VAL A 410 -0.06 8.24 4.26
CA VAL A 410 -1.49 7.90 4.18
C VAL A 410 -2.25 9.20 4.06
N PHE A 411 -3.23 9.24 3.15
CA PHE A 411 -4.09 10.41 2.95
C PHE A 411 -5.55 10.00 2.93
N ARG A 412 -6.43 10.98 3.21
CA ARG A 412 -7.87 10.88 3.08
C ARG A 412 -8.40 11.96 2.14
N HIS A 413 -9.19 11.55 1.16
CA HIS A 413 -9.84 12.43 0.20
C HIS A 413 -11.16 11.83 -0.31
N PRO A 414 -12.14 12.66 -0.70
CA PRO A 414 -13.17 12.20 -1.61
C PRO A 414 -12.54 11.80 -2.96
N TRP A 415 -13.12 10.81 -3.64
CA TRP A 415 -12.72 10.45 -4.99
C TRP A 415 -13.89 9.82 -5.75
N VAL A 416 -14.09 10.27 -6.98
CA VAL A 416 -15.08 9.72 -7.89
C VAL A 416 -14.37 9.04 -9.06
N GLY A 417 -14.32 7.71 -9.01
CA GLY A 417 -13.81 6.88 -10.09
C GLY A 417 -14.92 6.44 -11.05
N ARG A 418 -14.64 6.58 -12.35
CA ARG A 418 -15.46 6.23 -13.51
C ARG A 418 -14.64 5.40 -14.52
N PRO A 419 -14.28 4.15 -14.16
CA PRO A 419 -13.49 3.29 -15.03
C PRO A 419 -14.24 2.98 -16.33
N LYS A 420 -13.51 2.83 -17.43
CA LYS A 420 -14.06 2.43 -18.74
C LYS A 420 -14.15 0.92 -18.93
N THR A 421 -13.59 0.13 -18.01
CA THR A 421 -13.69 -1.33 -18.05
C THR A 421 -15.12 -1.76 -17.70
N PRO A 422 -15.59 -2.92 -18.16
CA PRO A 422 -16.82 -3.51 -17.63
C PRO A 422 -16.59 -4.07 -16.21
N PRO A 423 -17.66 -4.37 -15.44
CA PRO A 423 -17.57 -5.16 -14.21
C PRO A 423 -16.98 -6.55 -14.46
N ASP A 424 -16.13 -7.01 -13.55
CA ASP A 424 -15.58 -8.36 -13.53
C ASP A 424 -16.55 -9.33 -12.88
N VAL A 425 -16.78 -10.49 -13.51
CA VAL A 425 -17.74 -11.49 -13.05
C VAL A 425 -17.14 -12.89 -13.02
N LYS A 426 -17.40 -13.64 -11.95
CA LYS A 426 -16.95 -15.03 -11.80
C LYS A 426 -18.03 -15.92 -11.22
N VAL A 427 -18.27 -17.07 -11.85
CA VAL A 427 -19.13 -18.12 -11.30
C VAL A 427 -18.28 -19.17 -10.59
N LYS A 428 -18.54 -19.42 -9.30
CA LYS A 428 -17.82 -20.42 -8.51
C LYS A 428 -18.72 -21.00 -7.42
N ARG A 429 -18.77 -22.34 -7.32
CA ARG A 429 -19.50 -23.09 -6.26
C ARG A 429 -20.95 -22.62 -6.06
N GLY A 430 -21.71 -22.47 -7.15
CA GLY A 430 -23.12 -22.08 -7.10
C GLY A 430 -23.35 -20.61 -6.70
N LYS A 431 -22.35 -19.75 -6.87
CA LYS A 431 -22.46 -18.30 -6.68
C LYS A 431 -21.89 -17.54 -7.87
N VAL A 432 -22.47 -16.36 -8.16
CA VAL A 432 -21.85 -15.35 -9.02
C VAL A 432 -21.22 -14.30 -8.13
N TYR A 433 -19.95 -13.98 -8.38
CA TYR A 433 -19.23 -12.89 -7.75
C TYR A 433 -19.06 -11.78 -8.77
N VAL A 434 -19.26 -10.53 -8.34
CA VAL A 434 -19.07 -9.35 -9.17
C VAL A 434 -18.31 -8.28 -8.41
N SER A 435 -17.40 -7.60 -9.09
CA SER A 435 -16.75 -6.38 -8.62
C SER A 435 -16.48 -5.46 -9.82
N TRP A 436 -16.21 -4.18 -9.54
CA TRP A 436 -15.81 -3.24 -10.58
C TRP A 436 -14.77 -2.26 -10.06
N ASN A 437 -13.51 -2.53 -10.41
CA ASN A 437 -12.34 -1.84 -9.88
C ASN A 437 -12.39 -0.33 -10.14
N GLY A 438 -12.60 0.44 -9.07
CA GLY A 438 -12.67 1.90 -9.11
C GLY A 438 -14.02 2.50 -9.48
N ALA A 439 -15.07 1.72 -9.71
CA ALA A 439 -16.39 2.25 -10.04
C ALA A 439 -17.13 2.73 -8.78
N THR A 440 -16.87 3.98 -8.39
CA THR A 440 -17.35 4.54 -7.11
C THR A 440 -18.85 4.81 -7.10
N GLU A 441 -19.44 5.17 -8.25
CA GLU A 441 -20.86 5.55 -8.38
C GLU A 441 -21.83 4.37 -8.45
N VAL A 442 -21.32 3.13 -8.47
CA VAL A 442 -22.16 1.92 -8.43
C VAL A 442 -22.75 1.74 -7.03
N THR A 443 -24.07 1.68 -6.93
CA THR A 443 -24.78 1.46 -5.66
C THR A 443 -25.48 0.11 -5.58
N GLY A 444 -25.64 -0.58 -6.71
CA GLY A 444 -26.30 -1.88 -6.77
C GLY A 444 -25.90 -2.72 -7.97
N TRP A 445 -26.38 -3.95 -7.96
CA TRP A 445 -26.12 -4.97 -8.98
C TRP A 445 -27.43 -5.69 -9.32
N ARG A 446 -27.66 -5.94 -10.61
CA ARG A 446 -28.77 -6.77 -11.11
C ARG A 446 -28.22 -8.01 -11.79
N LEU A 447 -28.57 -9.19 -11.28
CA LEU A 447 -28.28 -10.47 -11.92
C LEU A 447 -29.35 -10.77 -12.96
N GLU A 448 -28.92 -11.03 -14.19
CA GLU A 448 -29.77 -11.37 -15.32
C GLU A 448 -29.36 -12.70 -15.96
N THR A 449 -30.29 -13.37 -16.63
CA THR A 449 -30.08 -14.66 -17.30
C THR A 449 -30.63 -14.70 -18.71
N ALA A 450 -29.95 -15.45 -19.57
CA ALA A 450 -30.40 -15.78 -20.91
C ALA A 450 -30.11 -17.25 -21.26
N LYS A 451 -30.80 -17.75 -22.30
CA LYS A 451 -30.64 -19.13 -22.78
C LYS A 451 -29.38 -19.34 -23.62
N THR A 452 -28.89 -18.30 -24.27
CA THR A 452 -27.76 -18.32 -25.21
C THR A 452 -26.72 -17.27 -24.82
N LEU A 453 -25.50 -17.42 -25.33
CA LEU A 453 -24.42 -16.46 -25.09
C LEU A 453 -24.64 -15.16 -25.87
N GLU A 454 -25.21 -15.27 -27.08
CA GLU A 454 -25.44 -14.19 -28.05
C GLU A 454 -26.83 -13.54 -27.90
N ALA A 455 -27.50 -13.78 -26.77
CA ALA A 455 -28.79 -13.19 -26.46
C ALA A 455 -28.73 -11.65 -26.53
N GLN A 456 -29.75 -11.04 -27.10
CA GLN A 456 -29.92 -9.59 -27.15
C GLN A 456 -30.41 -9.06 -25.81
N ASP A 457 -30.27 -7.76 -25.56
CA ASP A 457 -30.60 -7.15 -24.26
C ASP A 457 -32.03 -7.44 -23.78
N HIS A 458 -33.01 -7.49 -24.70
CA HIS A 458 -34.41 -7.77 -24.38
C HIS A 458 -34.70 -9.26 -24.05
N GLU A 459 -33.75 -10.16 -24.31
CA GLU A 459 -33.87 -11.59 -24.02
C GLU A 459 -33.36 -11.95 -22.62
N PHE A 460 -32.66 -11.02 -21.95
CA PHE A 460 -32.19 -11.19 -20.59
C PHE A 460 -33.32 -10.97 -19.58
N ALA A 461 -33.57 -11.96 -18.74
CA ALA A 461 -34.53 -11.87 -17.65
C ALA A 461 -33.82 -11.59 -16.32
N THR A 462 -34.34 -10.65 -15.54
CA THR A 462 -33.84 -10.36 -14.19
C THR A 462 -34.12 -11.52 -13.23
N ILE A 463 -33.10 -11.94 -12.48
CA ILE A 463 -33.21 -12.93 -11.40
C ILE A 463 -33.34 -12.22 -10.06
N GLN A 464 -32.41 -11.31 -9.77
CA GLN A 464 -32.26 -10.69 -8.45
C GLN A 464 -31.52 -9.35 -8.56
N GLU A 465 -31.87 -8.41 -7.70
CA GLU A 465 -31.08 -7.19 -7.45
C GLU A 465 -30.53 -7.20 -6.03
N LEU A 466 -29.32 -6.69 -5.84
CA LEU A 466 -28.68 -6.51 -4.55
C LEU A 466 -28.02 -5.13 -4.49
N ARG A 467 -28.00 -4.52 -3.30
CA ARG A 467 -27.14 -3.35 -3.06
C ARG A 467 -25.68 -3.77 -3.08
N ARG A 468 -24.80 -2.85 -3.49
CA ARG A 468 -23.35 -3.05 -3.36
C ARG A 468 -22.99 -3.16 -1.89
N ASP A 469 -22.30 -4.23 -1.53
CA ASP A 469 -21.74 -4.47 -0.19
C ASP A 469 -20.23 -4.71 -0.35
N GLY A 470 -19.42 -3.77 0.14
CA GLY A 470 -17.98 -3.74 -0.08
C GLY A 470 -17.55 -3.72 -1.56
N PHE A 471 -16.38 -4.29 -1.85
CA PHE A 471 -15.82 -4.36 -3.20
C PHE A 471 -16.44 -5.46 -4.07
N GLU A 472 -16.66 -6.64 -3.50
CA GLU A 472 -17.18 -7.82 -4.19
C GLU A 472 -18.53 -8.23 -3.61
N THR A 473 -19.56 -8.26 -4.45
CA THR A 473 -20.89 -8.74 -4.08
C THR A 473 -21.11 -10.14 -4.65
N SER A 474 -21.83 -11.00 -3.91
CA SER A 474 -22.12 -12.37 -4.36
C SER A 474 -23.62 -12.66 -4.44
N PHE A 475 -24.05 -13.26 -5.54
CA PHE A 475 -25.40 -13.79 -5.75
C PHE A 475 -25.42 -15.30 -5.59
N ALA A 476 -26.46 -15.84 -4.97
CA ALA A 476 -26.71 -17.27 -4.96
C ALA A 476 -27.28 -17.73 -6.30
N LEU A 477 -26.73 -18.81 -6.86
CA LEU A 477 -27.26 -19.50 -8.05
C LEU A 477 -27.73 -20.91 -7.67
N PRO A 478 -28.97 -21.06 -7.17
CA PRO A 478 -29.48 -22.36 -6.73
C PRO A 478 -29.80 -23.31 -7.91
N LYS A 479 -29.93 -22.78 -9.13
CA LYS A 479 -30.28 -23.54 -10.34
C LYS A 479 -29.31 -23.22 -11.47
N ASN A 480 -29.29 -24.07 -12.49
CA ASN A 480 -28.59 -23.76 -13.74
C ASN A 480 -29.42 -22.73 -14.51
N HIS A 481 -28.81 -21.60 -14.82
CA HIS A 481 -29.44 -20.48 -15.52
C HIS A 481 -28.94 -20.36 -16.98
N GLY A 482 -28.18 -21.34 -17.48
CA GLY A 482 -27.59 -21.30 -18.82
C GLY A 482 -26.46 -20.28 -18.88
N TYR A 483 -26.82 -19.03 -19.16
CA TYR A 483 -25.92 -17.88 -19.19
C TYR A 483 -26.43 -16.78 -18.27
N VAL A 484 -25.50 -16.09 -17.62
CA VAL A 484 -25.80 -14.96 -16.73
C VAL A 484 -24.89 -13.78 -17.03
N ARG A 485 -25.39 -12.57 -16.78
CA ARG A 485 -24.62 -11.32 -16.74
C ARG A 485 -25.05 -10.49 -15.53
N ILE A 486 -24.24 -9.51 -15.17
CA ILE A 486 -24.55 -8.54 -14.13
C ILE A 486 -24.68 -7.15 -14.75
N ALA A 487 -25.77 -6.45 -14.47
CA ALA A 487 -25.88 -5.02 -14.71
C ALA A 487 -25.43 -4.25 -13.46
N ALA A 488 -24.55 -3.26 -13.64
CA ALA A 488 -24.17 -2.31 -12.60
C ALA A 488 -25.20 -1.19 -12.53
N LEU A 489 -25.67 -0.88 -11.33
CA LEU A 489 -26.73 0.10 -11.10
C LEU A 489 -26.21 1.34 -10.37
N ASP A 490 -26.65 2.52 -10.83
CA ASP A 490 -26.46 3.79 -10.13
C ASP A 490 -27.51 3.99 -9.00
N ALA A 491 -27.42 5.13 -8.31
CA ALA A 491 -28.31 5.47 -7.19
C ALA A 491 -29.79 5.64 -7.58
N ALA A 492 -30.08 5.87 -8.87
CA ALA A 492 -31.43 5.94 -9.43
C ALA A 492 -31.90 4.58 -9.99
N ASN A 493 -31.14 3.50 -9.76
CA ASN A 493 -31.33 2.18 -10.36
C ASN A 493 -31.23 2.16 -11.90
N GLY A 494 -30.58 3.17 -12.49
CA GLY A 494 -30.20 3.20 -13.89
C GLY A 494 -29.05 2.24 -14.16
N VAL A 495 -29.05 1.58 -15.33
CA VAL A 495 -27.96 0.69 -15.72
C VAL A 495 -26.78 1.52 -16.25
N MET A 496 -25.63 1.36 -15.61
CA MET A 496 -24.38 2.03 -15.99
C MET A 496 -23.56 1.22 -17.00
N ALA A 497 -23.48 -0.10 -16.78
CA ALA A 497 -22.73 -1.02 -17.61
C ALA A 497 -23.17 -2.47 -17.36
N TYR A 498 -22.78 -3.37 -18.26
CA TYR A 498 -22.95 -4.81 -18.11
C TYR A 498 -21.60 -5.52 -18.01
N SER A 499 -21.53 -6.56 -17.19
CA SER A 499 -20.40 -7.50 -17.18
C SER A 499 -20.37 -8.34 -18.47
N ALA A 500 -19.29 -9.10 -18.65
CA ALA A 500 -19.30 -10.20 -19.62
C ALA A 500 -20.42 -11.21 -19.31
N VAL A 501 -20.95 -11.86 -20.35
CA VAL A 501 -21.90 -12.96 -20.21
C VAL A 501 -21.12 -14.25 -19.89
N VAL A 502 -21.47 -14.92 -18.80
CA VAL A 502 -20.78 -16.12 -18.32
C VAL A 502 -21.73 -17.31 -18.21
N LYS A 503 -21.24 -18.48 -18.61
CA LYS A 503 -21.99 -19.73 -18.52
C LYS A 503 -22.07 -20.20 -17.06
N THR A 504 -23.26 -20.59 -16.61
CA THR A 504 -23.41 -21.22 -15.30
C THR A 504 -23.11 -22.72 -15.39
N PRO A 505 -22.19 -23.27 -14.57
CA PRO A 505 -21.91 -24.69 -14.59
C PRO A 505 -23.15 -25.50 -14.23
N SER A 506 -23.42 -26.58 -14.96
CA SER A 506 -24.40 -27.57 -14.54
C SER A 506 -23.92 -28.21 -13.24
N PRO A 507 -24.78 -28.41 -12.22
CA PRO A 507 -24.42 -29.22 -11.07
C PRO A 507 -23.98 -30.60 -11.59
N SER A 508 -22.76 -31.01 -11.24
CA SER A 508 -22.17 -32.25 -11.76
C SER A 508 -22.96 -33.46 -11.23
N LEU A 509 -23.85 -34.01 -12.05
CA LEU A 509 -24.45 -35.33 -11.85
C LEU A 509 -23.38 -36.44 -11.77
N ALA A 510 -22.16 -36.17 -12.25
CA ALA A 510 -21.04 -37.11 -12.27
C ALA A 510 -20.60 -37.58 -10.87
N LEU A 511 -20.64 -36.71 -9.84
CA LEU A 511 -20.22 -37.10 -8.48
C LEU A 511 -21.16 -38.12 -7.85
N TRP A 512 -22.47 -37.95 -8.05
CA TRP A 512 -23.47 -38.94 -7.61
C TRP A 512 -23.38 -40.23 -8.42
N SER A 513 -23.17 -40.12 -9.73
CA SER A 513 -23.02 -41.28 -10.61
C SER A 513 -21.81 -42.13 -10.20
N ILE A 514 -20.67 -41.50 -9.91
CA ILE A 514 -19.45 -42.19 -9.43
C ILE A 514 -19.66 -42.75 -8.02
N PHE A 515 -20.31 -41.99 -7.12
CA PHE A 515 -20.64 -42.48 -5.78
C PHE A 515 -21.56 -43.71 -5.82
N PHE A 516 -22.61 -43.70 -6.64
CA PHE A 516 -23.48 -44.87 -6.84
C PHE A 516 -22.77 -46.03 -7.55
N LEU A 517 -21.80 -45.76 -8.43
CA LEU A 517 -20.98 -46.81 -9.06
C LEU A 517 -20.04 -47.47 -8.05
N ILE A 518 -19.33 -46.68 -7.24
CA ILE A 518 -18.45 -47.19 -6.18
C ILE A 518 -19.26 -47.93 -5.12
N PHE A 519 -20.39 -47.36 -4.68
CA PHE A 519 -21.29 -47.99 -3.73
C PHE A 519 -21.87 -49.30 -4.29
N GLY A 520 -22.28 -49.31 -5.57
CA GLY A 520 -22.74 -50.51 -6.26
C GLY A 520 -21.66 -51.59 -6.36
N CYS A 521 -20.42 -51.23 -6.67
CA CYS A 521 -19.29 -52.16 -6.69
C CYS A 521 -18.95 -52.73 -5.30
N VAL A 522 -19.06 -51.92 -4.24
CA VAL A 522 -18.83 -52.38 -2.85
C VAL A 522 -19.95 -53.34 -2.42
N VAL A 523 -21.21 -53.03 -2.70
CA VAL A 523 -22.35 -53.91 -2.39
C VAL A 523 -22.26 -55.23 -3.16
N LEU A 524 -21.91 -55.20 -4.45
CA LEU A 524 -21.70 -56.41 -5.26
C LEU A 524 -20.49 -57.21 -4.77
N GLY A 525 -19.38 -56.55 -4.41
CA GLY A 525 -18.18 -57.20 -3.88
C GLY A 525 -18.41 -57.85 -2.52
N CYS A 526 -19.09 -57.17 -1.59
CA CYS A 526 -19.47 -57.72 -0.29
C CYS A 526 -20.53 -58.83 -0.44
N GLY A 527 -21.46 -58.71 -1.39
CA GLY A 527 -22.43 -59.74 -1.73
C GLY A 527 -21.78 -61.01 -2.27
N LEU A 528 -20.80 -60.89 -3.19
CA LEU A 528 -20.02 -62.02 -3.68
C LEU A 528 -19.15 -62.64 -2.58
N GLY A 529 -18.51 -61.82 -1.74
CA GLY A 529 -17.72 -62.30 -0.59
C GLY A 529 -18.57 -63.08 0.43
N GLY A 530 -19.78 -62.60 0.71
CA GLY A 530 -20.75 -63.28 1.56
C GLY A 530 -21.25 -64.61 0.97
N LEU A 531 -21.50 -64.66 -0.34
CA LEU A 531 -21.87 -65.88 -1.06
C LEU A 531 -20.73 -66.91 -1.07
N ILE A 532 -19.48 -66.49 -1.26
CA ILE A 532 -18.30 -67.37 -1.20
C ILE A 532 -18.11 -67.91 0.23
N PHE A 533 -18.32 -67.07 1.24
CA PHE A 533 -18.25 -67.49 2.65
C PHE A 533 -19.36 -68.48 3.03
N LEU A 534 -20.58 -68.28 2.52
CA LEU A 534 -21.72 -69.21 2.71
C LEU A 534 -21.48 -70.54 2.00
N TYR A 535 -20.96 -70.54 0.76
CA TYR A 535 -20.59 -71.76 0.03
C TYR A 535 -19.41 -72.51 0.68
N GLY A 536 -18.50 -71.80 1.36
CA GLY A 536 -17.42 -72.43 2.14
C GLY A 536 -17.88 -73.12 3.43
N LYS A 537 -19.06 -72.75 3.95
CA LYS A 537 -19.64 -73.32 5.19
C LYS A 537 -20.65 -74.45 4.96
N PHE A 538 -21.22 -74.57 3.76
CA PHE A 538 -22.26 -75.56 3.43
C PHE A 538 -21.95 -76.28 2.10
N PRO A 539 -21.34 -77.48 2.12
CA PRO A 539 -20.90 -78.20 0.92
C PRO A 539 -22.03 -78.79 0.05
N GLU A 540 -23.29 -78.71 0.46
CA GLU A 540 -24.42 -79.38 -0.20
C GLU A 540 -25.16 -78.52 -1.26
N LEU A 541 -24.70 -77.29 -1.51
CA LEU A 541 -25.30 -76.43 -2.54
C LEU A 541 -24.79 -76.78 -3.96
N PRO A 542 -25.66 -76.79 -4.99
CA PRO A 542 -25.26 -77.12 -6.36
C PRO A 542 -24.24 -76.12 -6.91
N ARG A 543 -23.20 -76.63 -7.58
CA ARG A 543 -22.10 -75.83 -8.15
C ARG A 543 -22.58 -75.01 -9.36
N PRO A 544 -22.28 -73.71 -9.45
CA PRO A 544 -22.48 -72.97 -10.69
C PRO A 544 -21.49 -73.42 -11.77
N PRO A 545 -21.84 -73.28 -13.07
CA PRO A 545 -21.02 -73.77 -14.18
C PRO A 545 -19.66 -73.05 -14.26
N LYS A 546 -18.61 -73.80 -14.59
CA LYS A 546 -17.22 -73.31 -14.69
C LYS A 546 -17.09 -72.26 -15.81
N LEU A 547 -16.81 -71.02 -15.43
CA LEU A 547 -16.28 -69.99 -16.34
C LEU A 547 -14.76 -70.18 -16.51
N SER A 548 -14.36 -71.21 -17.25
CA SER A 548 -12.99 -71.29 -17.79
C SER A 548 -12.93 -70.47 -19.07
N GLY A 549 -12.55 -69.19 -18.95
CA GLY A 549 -12.38 -68.35 -20.14
C GLY A 549 -12.19 -66.88 -19.87
N PHE A 550 -11.37 -66.48 -18.90
CA PHE A 550 -10.91 -65.07 -18.82
C PHE A 550 -9.56 -64.97 -18.09
N ARG A 551 -8.55 -65.66 -18.62
CA ARG A 551 -7.14 -65.44 -18.27
C ARG A 551 -6.30 -65.54 -19.55
N ALA A 552 -6.34 -64.48 -20.34
CA ALA A 552 -5.29 -64.18 -21.31
C ALA A 552 -5.35 -62.68 -21.63
N ARG A 553 -4.18 -62.03 -21.58
CA ARG A 553 -3.89 -60.62 -21.91
C ARG A 553 -4.03 -59.60 -20.77
N LEU A 554 -3.15 -59.77 -19.77
CA LEU A 554 -2.50 -58.64 -19.10
C LEU A 554 -1.01 -58.94 -19.08
N GLY A 555 -0.28 -58.28 -19.97
CA GLY A 555 1.17 -58.46 -20.12
C GLY A 555 1.74 -57.49 -21.14
N ALA A 556 2.61 -56.61 -20.63
CA ALA A 556 3.63 -55.83 -21.32
C ALA A 556 3.21 -54.61 -22.16
N ALA A 557 3.57 -53.42 -21.66
CA ALA A 557 4.45 -52.48 -22.37
C ALA A 557 4.97 -51.40 -21.40
N VAL A 558 6.22 -51.56 -20.95
CA VAL A 558 7.09 -50.52 -20.40
C VAL A 558 8.38 -50.55 -21.23
N ALA A 559 8.99 -49.37 -21.40
CA ALA A 559 10.30 -49.02 -22.00
C ALA A 559 10.22 -48.46 -23.44
N GLY A 560 10.87 -47.35 -23.80
CA GLY A 560 11.80 -46.49 -23.05
C GLY A 560 12.42 -45.39 -23.93
N SER A 561 13.52 -44.80 -23.40
CA SER A 561 14.48 -43.80 -23.95
C SER A 561 14.12 -42.31 -23.78
N ARG A 562 14.81 -41.56 -22.89
CA ARG A 562 16.14 -40.85 -22.99
C ARG A 562 16.04 -39.64 -23.96
N GLU A 563 16.54 -38.42 -23.71
CA GLU A 563 17.71 -37.94 -22.95
C GLU A 563 17.71 -36.38 -22.83
N HIS A 564 18.44 -35.84 -21.82
CA HIS A 564 19.15 -34.52 -21.71
C HIS A 564 18.39 -33.19 -21.99
N ASN A 565 18.55 -32.07 -21.25
CA ASN A 565 19.67 -31.54 -20.47
C ASN A 565 19.21 -30.49 -19.43
N GLU A 566 19.99 -30.39 -18.35
CA GLU A 566 20.46 -29.21 -17.60
C GLU A 566 19.59 -27.93 -17.51
N GLU A 567 19.29 -27.46 -16.29
CA GLU A 567 20.18 -26.54 -15.56
C GLU A 567 19.65 -26.22 -14.15
N SER A 568 20.58 -26.16 -13.21
CA SER A 568 20.47 -25.78 -11.82
C SER A 568 20.02 -24.33 -11.63
N ALA A 569 19.24 -24.06 -10.58
CA ALA A 569 19.27 -22.77 -9.90
C ALA A 569 19.24 -22.99 -8.39
N GLU A 570 20.42 -22.84 -7.82
CA GLU A 570 20.67 -22.77 -6.39
C GLU A 570 19.82 -21.69 -5.72
N SER A 571 19.41 -22.01 -4.51
CA SER A 571 18.87 -21.06 -3.55
C SER A 571 20.05 -20.35 -2.90
N GLU A 572 20.22 -19.06 -3.21
CA GLU A 572 21.07 -18.15 -2.46
C GLU A 572 20.27 -16.99 -1.85
N PRO A 573 20.75 -16.42 -0.73
CA PRO A 573 19.96 -15.63 0.18
C PRO A 573 19.81 -14.16 -0.23
N LEU A 574 18.71 -13.58 0.25
CA LEU A 574 18.34 -12.16 0.23
C LEU A 574 19.54 -11.19 0.38
N LEU A 575 19.98 -10.63 -0.74
CA LEU A 575 20.84 -9.46 -0.78
C LEU A 575 20.00 -8.18 -0.64
N LEU A 576 20.24 -7.50 0.48
CA LEU A 576 19.94 -6.09 0.72
C LEU A 576 20.70 -5.23 -0.31
N ASP A 577 20.07 -4.93 -1.45
CA ASP A 577 20.55 -3.85 -2.34
C ASP A 577 19.40 -3.27 -3.21
N GLU A 578 18.48 -2.58 -2.56
CA GLU A 578 17.90 -1.35 -3.11
C GLU A 578 18.07 -0.26 -2.04
N ARG A 579 19.29 0.26 -1.92
CA ARG A 579 19.51 1.58 -1.30
C ARG A 579 19.01 2.62 -2.27
N GLU A 580 17.74 2.96 -2.16
CA GLU A 580 17.21 4.24 -2.60
C GLU A 580 16.35 4.81 -1.46
N PRO A 581 16.37 6.15 -1.29
CA PRO A 581 16.32 6.83 0.01
C PRO A 581 15.09 6.54 0.87
#